data_AF-A0A917XRA4-F1
#
_entry.id   AF-A0A917XRA4-F1
#
_cell.length_a   1.000
_cell.length_b   1.000
_cell.length_c   1.000
_cell.angle_alpha   90.00
_cell.angle_beta   90.00
_cell.angle_gamma   90.00
#
_symmetry.space_group_name_H-M   'P 1'
#
loop_
_entity.id
_entity.type
_entity.pdbx_description
1 polymer ?
#
loop_
_entity_poly.entity_id
_entity_poly.type
_entity_poly.pdbx_seq_one_letter_code
_entity_poly.pdbx_strand_id
1 'polypeptide(L)' 'MTINNTLSKVIENTGIKRITAHGLRHTHATILLNNRVSIATVAKRLGNTAEEINRMYDHSDEDADQQAVHTFSSVVNS' A
#
# COMPACT_ATOMS: atom_id res chain seq x y z
N MET A 1 -12.51 -18.23 -16.39
CA MET A 1 -13.27 -17.44 -15.39
C MET A 1 -12.28 -16.47 -14.74
N THR A 2 -12.34 -15.19 -15.09
CA THR A 2 -11.37 -14.20 -14.59
C THR A 2 -11.63 -13.91 -13.11
N ILE A 3 -10.58 -13.71 -12.30
CA ILE A 3 -10.68 -13.39 -10.86
C ILE A 3 -11.68 -12.24 -10.60
N ASN A 4 -11.75 -11.27 -11.50
CA ASN A 4 -12.70 -10.15 -11.43
C ASN A 4 -14.18 -10.59 -11.52
N ASN A 5 -14.51 -11.65 -12.26
CA ASN A 5 -15.90 -12.13 -12.36
C ASN A 5 -16.33 -12.80 -11.05
N THR A 6 -15.45 -13.60 -10.45
CA THR A 6 -15.70 -14.19 -9.12
C THR A 6 -15.84 -13.10 -8.06
N LEU A 7 -14.93 -12.12 -8.07
CA LEU A 7 -14.97 -10.98 -7.15
C LEU A 7 -16.26 -10.18 -7.32
N SER A 8 -16.72 -9.96 -8.56
CA SER A 8 -17.96 -9.24 -8.85
C SER A 8 -19.18 -9.96 -8.25
N LYS A 9 -19.28 -11.28 -8.40
CA LYS A 9 -20.35 -12.08 -7.78
C LYS A 9 -20.35 -11.98 -6.25
N VAL A 10 -19.16 -12.01 -5.63
CA VAL A 10 -19.03 -11.86 -4.17
C VAL A 10 -19.49 -10.47 -3.73
N ILE A 11 -19.11 -9.42 -4.47
CA ILE A 11 -19.54 -8.05 -4.20
C ILE A 11 -21.06 -7.92 -4.29
N GLU A 12 -21.67 -8.45 -5.35
CA GLU A 12 -23.12 -8.44 -5.56
C GLU A 12 -23.86 -9.14 -4.40
N ASN A 13 -23.35 -10.28 -3.94
CA ASN A 13 -23.97 -11.04 -2.86
C ASN A 13 -23.80 -10.43 -1.46
N THR A 14 -22.79 -9.58 -1.25
CA THR A 14 -22.46 -9.00 0.06
C THR A 14 -22.86 -7.53 0.19
N GLY A 15 -23.20 -6.86 -0.91
CA GLY A 15 -23.58 -5.44 -0.92
C GLY A 15 -22.41 -4.48 -0.63
N ILE A 16 -21.17 -4.96 -0.62
CA ILE A 16 -20.00 -4.11 -0.39
C ILE A 16 -19.68 -3.23 -1.60
N LYS A 17 -18.90 -2.16 -1.40
CA LYS A 17 -18.45 -1.30 -2.49
C LYS A 17 -17.68 -2.12 -3.53
N ARG A 18 -17.91 -1.83 -4.82
CA ARG A 18 -17.21 -2.49 -5.92
C ARG A 18 -15.70 -2.29 -5.81
N ILE A 19 -14.98 -3.40 -5.75
CA ILE A 19 -13.52 -3.46 -5.75
C ILE A 19 -13.02 -4.35 -6.88
N THR A 20 -11.80 -4.11 -7.36
CA THR A 20 -11.16 -4.94 -8.39
C THR A 20 -10.01 -5.72 -7.77
N ALA A 21 -9.59 -6.82 -8.43
CA ALA A 21 -8.41 -7.56 -7.98
C ALA A 21 -7.14 -6.68 -8.00
N HIS A 22 -7.08 -5.73 -8.93
CA HIS A 22 -6.02 -4.72 -8.97
C HIS A 22 -6.08 -3.76 -7.78
N GLY A 23 -7.28 -3.27 -7.43
CA GLY A 23 -7.48 -2.45 -6.23
C GLY A 23 -7.06 -3.17 -4.95
N LEU A 24 -7.39 -4.45 -4.82
CA LEU A 24 -6.91 -5.28 -3.71
C LEU A 24 -5.39 -5.42 -3.67
N ARG A 25 -4.74 -5.56 -4.83
CA ARG A 25 -3.26 -5.58 -4.94
C ARG A 25 -2.65 -4.28 -4.44
N HIS A 26 -3.26 -3.13 -4.75
CA HIS A 26 -2.82 -1.84 -4.23
C HIS A 26 -2.99 -1.74 -2.71
N THR A 27 -4.16 -2.09 -2.18
CA THR A 27 -4.39 -2.12 -0.73
C THR A 27 -3.36 -3.00 -0.01
N HIS A 28 -3.05 -4.18 -0.56
CA HIS A 28 -2.02 -5.06 -0.02
C HIS A 28 -0.63 -4.41 0.00
N ALA A 29 -0.23 -3.72 -1.08
CA ALA A 29 1.05 -3.02 -1.12
C ALA A 29 1.12 -1.87 -0.09
N THR A 30 0.08 -1.04 -0.01
CA THR A 30 -0.01 0.05 0.97
C THR A 30 0.08 -0.47 2.40
N ILE A 31 -0.62 -1.57 2.73
CA ILE A 31 -0.54 -2.18 4.07
C ILE A 31 0.90 -2.61 4.38
N LEU A 32 1.59 -3.27 3.44
CA LEU A 32 2.97 -3.71 3.67
C LEU A 32 3.92 -2.53 3.91
N LEU A 33 3.82 -1.48 3.09
CA LEU A 33 4.65 -0.28 3.23
C LEU A 33 4.36 0.46 4.54
N ASN A 34 3.09 0.59 4.93
CA ASN A 34 2.71 1.21 6.20
C ASN A 34 3.22 0.42 7.42
N ASN A 35 3.33 -0.91 7.30
CA ASN A 35 3.95 -1.76 8.31
C ASN A 35 5.50 -1.76 8.25
N ARG A 36 6.11 -0.77 7.59
CA ARG A 36 7.57 -0.59 7.48
C ARG A 36 8.30 -1.77 6.83
N VAL A 37 7.60 -2.56 6.01
CA VAL A 37 8.24 -3.59 5.19
C VAL A 37 9.02 -2.90 4.08
N SER A 38 10.29 -3.29 3.89
CA SER A 38 11.16 -2.63 2.91
C SER A 38 10.59 -2.69 1.49
N ILE A 39 10.80 -1.63 0.71
CA ILE A 39 10.37 -1.53 -0.70
C ILE A 39 10.86 -2.73 -1.51
N ALA A 40 12.11 -3.16 -1.30
CA ALA A 40 12.68 -4.33 -1.98
C ALA A 40 11.90 -5.62 -1.67
N THR A 41 11.50 -5.82 -0.42
CA THR A 41 10.68 -6.96 0.00
C THR A 41 9.28 -6.90 -0.63
N VAL A 42 8.64 -5.73 -0.62
CA VAL A 42 7.31 -5.52 -1.24
C VAL A 42 7.36 -5.77 -2.75
N ALA A 43 8.39 -5.24 -3.42
CA ALA A 43 8.64 -5.44 -4.84
C ALA A 43 8.77 -6.92 -5.19
N LYS A 44 9.62 -7.66 -4.45
CA LYS A 44 9.78 -9.12 -4.60
C LYS A 44 8.47 -9.87 -4.34
N ARG A 45 7.71 -9.49 -3.32
CA ARG A 45 6.43 -10.14 -2.96
C ARG A 45 5.35 -9.95 -4.02
N LEU A 46 5.34 -8.80 -4.68
CA LEU A 46 4.35 -8.45 -5.70
C LEU A 46 4.82 -8.80 -7.12
N GLY A 47 6.11 -9.11 -7.31
CA GLY A 47 6.70 -9.42 -8.61
C GLY A 47 6.91 -8.17 -9.49
N ASN A 48 7.23 -7.03 -8.90
CA ASN A 48 7.62 -5.81 -9.61
C ASN A 48 9.04 -5.42 -9.22
N THR A 49 9.61 -4.43 -9.89
CA THR A 49 10.87 -3.80 -9.49
C THR A 49 10.67 -2.85 -8.32
N ALA A 50 11.74 -2.58 -7.57
CA ALA A 50 11.72 -1.61 -6.49
C ALA A 50 11.38 -0.20 -7.01
N GLU A 51 11.88 0.17 -8.20
CA GLU A 51 11.54 1.44 -8.84
C GLU A 51 10.05 1.58 -9.16
N GLU A 52 9.41 0.53 -9.66
CA GLU A 52 7.97 0.54 -9.94
C GLU A 52 7.14 0.72 -8.67
N ILE A 53 7.52 0.04 -7.57
CA ILE A 53 6.86 0.21 -6.28
C ILE A 53 7.09 1.64 -5.77
N ASN A 54 8.32 2.15 -5.82
CA ASN A 54 8.60 3.49 -5.33
C ASN A 54 7.78 4.55 -6.09
N ARG A 55 7.79 4.52 -7.42
CA ARG A 55 7.00 5.45 -8.25
C ARG A 55 5.50 5.39 -7.98
N MET A 56 4.98 4.21 -7.64
CA MET A 56 3.55 3.99 -7.42
C MET A 56 3.09 4.42 -6.03
N TYR A 57 3.98 4.38 -5.02
CA TYR A 57 3.64 4.60 -3.62
C TYR A 57 4.46 5.71 -2.95
N ASP A 58 5.21 6.52 -3.70
CA ASP A 58 6.07 7.62 -3.23
C ASP A 58 5.37 8.56 -2.22
N HIS A 59 4.09 8.85 -2.45
CA HIS A 59 3.26 9.69 -1.57
C HIS A 59 2.91 9.05 -0.21
N SER A 60 3.13 7.74 -0.05
CA SER A 60 2.80 7.04 1.20
C SER A 60 3.80 7.36 2.31
N ASP A 61 4.89 8.06 1.98
CA ASP A 61 5.96 8.46 2.91
C ASP A 61 5.74 9.86 3.51
N GLU A 62 4.83 10.69 2.99
CA GLU A 62 4.63 12.07 3.49
C GLU A 62 4.24 12.10 4.99
N ASP A 63 3.43 11.13 5.45
CA ASP A 63 3.07 11.01 6.88
C ASP A 63 4.25 10.55 7.74
N ALA A 64 5.13 9.70 7.18
CA ALA A 64 6.32 9.22 7.85
C ALA A 64 7.38 10.34 7.96
N ASP A 65 7.53 11.17 6.93
CA ASP A 65 8.41 12.35 6.92
C ASP A 65 7.96 13.39 7.97
N GLN A 66 6.66 13.68 8.05
CA GLN A 66 6.14 14.58 9.09
C GLN A 66 6.35 14.03 10.51
N GLN A 67 6.20 12.71 10.72
CA GLN A 67 6.53 12.08 12.00
C GLN A 67 8.04 12.18 12.33
N ALA A 68 8.92 12.06 11.32
CA ALA A 68 10.36 12.20 11.52
C ALA A 68 10.73 13.62 11.95
N VAL A 69 10.17 14.65 11.30
CA VAL A 69 10.36 16.06 11.66
C VAL A 69 9.85 16.34 13.07
N HIS A 70 8.69 15.82 13.45
CA HIS A 70 8.13 16.00 14.78
C HIS A 70 8.98 15.31 15.86
N THR A 71 9.43 14.08 15.60
CA THR A 71 10.29 13.33 16.51
C THR A 71 11.63 14.05 16.72
N PHE A 72 12.26 14.52 15.64
CA PHE A 72 13.51 15.25 15.71
C PHE A 72 13.35 16.59 16.46
N SER A 73 12.29 17.34 16.17
CA SER A 73 11.99 18.61 16.86
C SER A 73 11.79 18.42 18.36
N SER A 74 11.15 17.32 18.77
CA SER A 74 10.99 16.96 20.17
C SER A 74 12.34 16.73 20.86
N VAL A 75 13.25 15.97 20.22
CA VAL A 75 14.57 15.66 20.79
C VAL A 75 15.49 16.87 20.84
N VAL A 76 15.46 17.74 19.84
CA VAL A 76 16.35 18.91 19.75
C VAL A 76 15.89 20.09 20.61
N ASN A 77 14.57 20.20 20.85
CA ASN A 77 14.00 21.25 21.70
C ASN A 77 13.78 20.77 23.15
N SER A 78 14.41 19.65 23.54
CA SER A 78 14.46 19.10 24.90
C SER A 78 15.68 19.58 25.66
#